data_AF-A0A833V3N2-F1
#
_entry.id   AF-A0A833V3N2-F1
#
_cell.length_a   1.000
_cell.length_b   1.000
_cell.length_c   1.000
_cell.angle_alpha   90.00
_cell.angle_beta   90.00
_cell.angle_gamma   90.00
#
_symmetry.space_group_name_H-M   'P 1'
#
loop_
_entity.id
_entity.type
_entity.pdbx_description
1 polymer ?
#
loop_
_entity_poly.entity_id
_entity_poly.type
_entity_poly.pdbx_seq_one_letter_code
_entity_poly.pdbx_strand_id
1 'polypeptide(L)'
;MSITWDGITGADVLDDAQVASRHALADAARDGAWATMLGLVAKQSSLVNATRLGGTSRYTPLHQAAYGGAPEEVVVELLQLGAWRMLRDAQGARPVDLAEQRGHRHLVALLTPQPRRFVPDGTLRDIQHHFHDMIRGRIAHLRVDALRLPELEPLLELDAKADSMWFGVPGMYGGFGYALHADGAAAVLVSKSWSRVVGGSGQRHEITADGCTLVEEGFV
;
A
#
# COMPACT_ATOMS: atom_id res chain seq x y z
N MET A 1 -0.48 -15.37 -1.17
CA MET A 1 0.73 -15.02 -0.38
C MET A 1 0.37 -13.83 0.52
N SER A 2 1.11 -13.53 1.60
CA SER A 2 0.83 -12.31 2.39
C SER A 2 1.53 -11.12 1.73
N ILE A 3 0.75 -10.17 1.21
CA ILE A 3 1.26 -8.94 0.58
C ILE A 3 1.36 -7.87 1.67
N THR A 4 2.46 -7.13 1.75
CA THR A 4 2.65 -6.13 2.81
C THR A 4 2.31 -4.73 2.32
N TRP A 5 1.47 -4.02 3.07
CA TRP A 5 1.32 -2.57 2.98
C TRP A 5 2.37 -1.90 3.86
N ASP A 6 3.28 -1.19 3.21
CA ASP A 6 4.27 -0.37 3.88
C ASP A 6 3.70 1.02 4.21
N GLY A 7 3.24 1.18 5.45
CA GLY A 7 2.70 2.44 5.93
C GLY A 7 3.73 3.38 6.57
N ILE A 8 5.01 3.02 6.60
CA ILE A 8 6.03 3.82 7.29
C ILE A 8 6.42 5.03 6.45
N THR A 9 6.18 6.23 6.98
CA THR A 9 6.56 7.50 6.30
C THR A 9 7.65 8.28 7.02
N GLY A 10 7.89 7.98 8.30
CA GLY A 10 8.95 8.57 9.13
C GLY A 10 10.14 7.62 9.33
N ALA A 11 11.26 8.18 9.79
CA ALA A 11 12.49 7.44 10.10
C ALA A 11 12.55 6.94 11.56
N ASP A 12 11.62 7.40 12.40
CA ASP A 12 11.56 7.20 13.86
C ASP A 12 11.46 5.72 14.29
N VAL A 13 10.89 4.87 13.45
CA VAL A 13 10.66 3.44 13.73
C VAL A 13 11.61 2.50 12.99
N LEU A 14 12.59 3.06 12.27
CA LEU A 14 13.53 2.32 11.44
C LEU A 14 14.96 2.49 11.97
N ASP A 15 15.80 1.49 11.76
CA ASP A 15 17.24 1.63 12.00
C ASP A 15 17.93 2.43 10.88
N ASP A 16 19.16 2.90 11.14
CA ASP A 16 19.92 3.72 10.19
C ASP A 16 20.13 3.04 8.83
N ALA A 17 20.27 1.71 8.80
CA ALA A 17 20.48 0.97 7.56
C ALA A 17 19.19 0.87 6.73
N GLN A 18 18.04 0.72 7.38
CA GLN A 18 16.72 0.74 6.76
C GLN A 18 16.39 2.13 6.21
N VAL A 19 16.67 3.19 6.98
CA VAL A 19 16.52 4.58 6.55
C VAL A 19 17.39 4.86 5.33
N ALA A 20 18.68 4.50 5.38
CA ALA A 20 19.61 4.66 4.26
C ALA A 20 19.16 3.90 3.01
N SER A 21 18.68 2.65 3.14
CA SER A 21 18.18 1.87 2.00
C SER A 21 16.97 2.52 1.33
N ARG A 22 16.00 3.02 2.12
CA ARG A 22 14.82 3.71 1.57
C ARG A 22 15.17 5.01 0.85
N HIS A 23 16.10 5.80 1.42
CA HIS A 23 16.57 7.00 0.75
C HIS A 23 17.32 6.66 -0.54
N ALA A 24 18.23 5.69 -0.51
CA ALA A 24 18.98 5.25 -1.68
C ALA A 24 18.05 4.75 -2.80
N LEU A 25 16.99 4.00 -2.46
CA LEU A 25 15.98 3.57 -3.43
C LEU A 25 15.27 4.78 -4.06
N ALA A 26 14.79 5.71 -3.23
CA ALA A 26 14.08 6.89 -3.70
C ALA A 26 14.96 7.82 -4.55
N ASP A 27 16.23 7.98 -4.17
CA ASP A 27 17.21 8.78 -4.91
C ASP A 27 17.54 8.12 -6.26
N ALA A 28 17.82 6.81 -6.28
CA ALA A 28 18.06 6.07 -7.52
C ALA A 28 16.86 6.14 -8.48
N ALA A 29 15.64 6.03 -7.97
CA ALA A 29 14.43 6.15 -8.78
C ALA A 29 14.22 7.58 -9.32
N ARG A 30 14.44 8.61 -8.50
CA ARG A 30 14.35 10.02 -8.91
C ARG A 30 15.38 10.36 -10.00
N ASP A 31 16.61 9.88 -9.84
CA ASP A 31 17.73 10.22 -10.71
C ASP A 31 17.78 9.37 -11.99
N GLY A 32 16.81 8.47 -12.18
CA GLY A 32 16.73 7.59 -13.35
C GLY A 32 17.78 6.47 -13.36
N ALA A 33 18.40 6.18 -12.21
CA ALA A 33 19.39 5.12 -12.05
C ALA A 33 18.69 3.74 -11.93
N TRP A 34 17.98 3.34 -12.99
CA TRP A 34 17.04 2.21 -12.97
C TRP A 34 17.68 0.88 -12.57
N ALA A 35 18.89 0.57 -13.05
CA ALA A 35 19.58 -0.66 -12.66
C ALA A 35 19.90 -0.72 -11.16
N THR A 36 20.30 0.41 -10.57
CA THR A 36 20.53 0.52 -9.12
C THR A 36 19.22 0.40 -8.36
N MET A 37 18.17 1.10 -8.79
CA MET A 37 16.84 1.02 -8.18
C MET A 37 16.30 -0.42 -8.19
N LEU A 38 16.32 -1.09 -9.34
CA LEU A 38 15.87 -2.49 -9.47
C LEU A 38 16.71 -3.43 -8.61
N GLY A 39 18.04 -3.25 -8.58
CA GLY A 39 18.92 -4.01 -7.70
C GLY A 39 18.62 -3.84 -6.21
N LEU A 40 18.18 -2.66 -5.77
CA LEU A 40 17.74 -2.43 -4.39
C LEU A 40 16.40 -3.12 -4.10
N VAL A 41 15.42 -3.01 -5.01
CA VAL A 41 14.13 -3.70 -4.87
C VAL A 41 14.30 -5.22 -4.88
N ALA A 42 15.15 -5.76 -5.75
CA ALA A 42 15.40 -7.20 -5.81
C ALA A 42 16.02 -7.76 -4.51
N LYS A 43 16.88 -6.97 -3.84
CA LYS A 43 17.44 -7.33 -2.53
C LYS A 43 16.41 -7.25 -1.41
N GLN A 44 15.45 -6.34 -1.52
CA GLN A 44 14.42 -6.11 -0.50
C GLN A 44 13.06 -5.84 -1.16
N SER A 45 12.39 -6.90 -1.60
CA SER A 45 11.15 -6.82 -2.39
C SER A 45 10.02 -6.09 -1.69
N SER A 46 10.01 -6.05 -0.35
CA SER A 46 9.04 -5.27 0.43
C SER A 46 9.10 -3.76 0.14
N LEU A 47 10.17 -3.25 -0.47
CA LEU A 47 10.31 -1.83 -0.81
C LEU A 47 9.77 -1.45 -2.19
N VAL A 48 9.25 -2.40 -2.99
CA VAL A 48 8.80 -2.12 -4.37
C VAL A 48 7.71 -1.03 -4.45
N ASN A 49 6.91 -0.88 -3.39
CA ASN A 49 5.88 0.16 -3.25
C ASN A 49 6.22 1.20 -2.16
N ALA A 50 7.44 1.20 -1.63
CA ALA A 50 7.84 2.15 -0.60
C ALA A 50 7.95 3.58 -1.16
N THR A 51 7.64 4.56 -0.31
CA THR A 51 7.81 5.97 -0.62
C THR A 51 9.03 6.53 0.12
N ARG A 52 9.56 7.67 -0.35
CA ARG A 52 10.63 8.37 0.37
C ARG A 52 10.18 8.76 1.77
N LEU A 53 10.97 8.40 2.79
CA LEU A 53 10.75 8.86 4.16
C LEU A 53 10.80 10.39 4.24
N GLY A 54 9.82 11.00 4.91
CA GLY A 54 9.67 12.46 5.01
C GLY A 54 9.37 13.16 3.68
N GLY A 55 9.16 12.42 2.58
CA GLY A 55 8.82 12.98 1.28
C GLY A 55 7.33 13.37 1.19
N THR A 56 7.04 14.47 0.50
CA THR A 56 5.67 14.98 0.37
C THR A 56 4.90 14.43 -0.83
N SER A 57 5.60 13.87 -1.84
CA SER A 57 4.95 13.39 -3.07
C SER A 57 4.30 12.02 -2.94
N ARG A 58 4.75 11.18 -2.00
CA ARG A 58 4.39 9.74 -1.93
C ARG A 58 4.66 8.96 -3.21
N TYR A 59 5.64 9.37 -4.01
CA TYR A 59 6.06 8.61 -5.18
C TYR A 59 6.70 7.29 -4.76
N THR A 60 6.22 6.20 -5.34
CA THR A 60 6.86 4.89 -5.34
C THR A 60 7.83 4.76 -6.53
N PRO A 61 8.65 3.69 -6.60
CA PRO A 61 9.44 3.39 -7.79
C PRO A 61 8.62 3.44 -9.10
N LEU A 62 7.39 2.93 -9.10
CA LEU A 62 6.54 2.95 -10.30
C LEU A 62 6.04 4.36 -10.67
N HIS A 63 5.75 5.22 -9.68
CA HIS A 63 5.45 6.63 -9.94
C HIS A 63 6.65 7.37 -10.53
N GLN A 64 7.87 7.13 -10.02
CA GLN A 64 9.09 7.73 -10.55
C GLN A 64 9.38 7.28 -11.98
N ALA A 65 9.24 5.98 -12.26
CA ALA A 65 9.40 5.44 -13.61
C ALA A 65 8.40 6.06 -14.60
N ALA A 66 7.14 6.22 -14.17
CA ALA A 66 6.10 6.85 -14.97
C ALA A 66 6.35 8.35 -15.19
N TYR A 67 6.76 9.09 -14.15
CA TYR A 67 7.06 10.51 -14.24
C TYR A 67 8.29 10.81 -15.13
N GLY A 68 9.35 10.02 -14.93
CA GLY A 68 10.62 10.16 -15.66
C GLY A 68 10.60 9.62 -17.09
N GLY A 69 9.58 8.84 -17.48
CA GLY A 69 9.51 8.21 -18.79
C GLY A 69 10.54 7.09 -18.94
N ALA A 70 10.63 6.22 -17.94
CA ALA A 70 11.57 5.10 -17.93
C ALA A 70 11.41 4.17 -19.16
N PRO A 71 12.45 3.38 -19.50
CA PRO A 71 12.32 2.30 -20.48
C PRO A 71 11.21 1.31 -20.08
N GLU A 72 10.55 0.70 -21.08
CA GLU A 72 9.45 -0.25 -20.85
C GLU A 72 9.90 -1.44 -20.00
N GLU A 73 11.13 -1.91 -20.19
CA GLU A 73 11.69 -3.06 -19.47
C GLU A 73 11.76 -2.79 -17.95
N VAL A 74 12.07 -1.55 -17.56
CA VAL A 74 12.10 -1.15 -16.14
C VAL A 74 10.70 -1.20 -15.53
N VAL A 75 9.70 -0.72 -16.27
CA VAL A 75 8.30 -0.75 -15.84
C VAL A 75 7.80 -2.19 -15.75
N VAL A 76 8.09 -3.02 -16.75
CA VAL A 76 7.76 -4.45 -16.76
C VAL A 76 8.37 -5.16 -15.56
N GLU A 77 9.65 -4.93 -15.26
CA GLU A 77 10.33 -5.56 -14.13
C GLU A 77 9.75 -5.11 -12.78
N LEU A 78 9.48 -3.81 -12.58
CA LEU A 78 8.81 -3.32 -11.38
C LEU A 78 7.44 -3.99 -11.17
N LEU A 79 6.66 -4.15 -12.24
CA LEU A 79 5.35 -4.81 -12.19
C LEU A 79 5.49 -6.30 -11.85
N GLN A 80 6.50 -7.00 -12.38
CA GLN A 80 6.82 -8.38 -12.02
C GLN A 80 7.27 -8.52 -10.57
N LEU A 81 7.95 -7.50 -10.02
CA LEU A 81 8.35 -7.42 -8.61
C LEU A 81 7.20 -7.03 -7.68
N GLY A 82 5.99 -6.78 -8.19
CA GLY A 82 4.80 -6.50 -7.39
C GLY A 82 4.49 -5.01 -7.17
N ALA A 83 5.01 -4.13 -8.02
CA ALA A 83 4.60 -2.72 -8.01
C ALA A 83 3.11 -2.55 -8.36
N TRP A 84 2.42 -1.65 -7.68
CA TRP A 84 0.98 -1.46 -7.83
C TRP A 84 0.62 -0.34 -8.82
N ARG A 85 -0.22 -0.65 -9.81
CA ARG A 85 -0.70 0.33 -10.81
C ARG A 85 -1.76 1.27 -10.25
N MET A 86 -2.51 0.81 -9.24
CA MET A 86 -3.63 1.56 -8.67
C MET A 86 -3.26 2.42 -7.45
N LEU A 87 -2.04 2.31 -6.93
CA LEU A 87 -1.61 3.12 -5.79
C LEU A 87 -1.52 4.59 -6.22
N ARG A 88 -2.03 5.50 -5.37
CA ARG A 88 -2.02 6.93 -5.65
C ARG A 88 -0.84 7.63 -5.00
N ASP A 89 -0.44 8.77 -5.54
CA ASP A 89 0.50 9.68 -4.92
C ASP A 89 -0.21 10.65 -3.95
N ALA A 90 0.51 11.66 -3.45
CA ALA A 90 -0.06 12.66 -2.55
C ALA A 90 -1.05 13.63 -3.22
N GLN A 91 -1.06 13.70 -4.55
CA GLN A 91 -1.99 14.50 -5.35
C GLN A 91 -3.19 13.66 -5.83
N GLY A 92 -3.21 12.36 -5.51
CA GLY A 92 -4.25 11.42 -5.93
C GLY A 92 -4.02 10.84 -7.33
N ALA A 93 -2.88 11.10 -7.96
CA ALA A 93 -2.54 10.57 -9.29
C ALA A 93 -1.94 9.16 -9.16
N ARG A 94 -2.29 8.28 -10.09
CA ARG A 94 -1.67 6.96 -10.28
C ARG A 94 -0.46 7.09 -11.20
N PRO A 95 0.41 6.06 -11.28
CA PRO A 95 1.51 6.05 -12.23
C PRO A 95 1.07 6.33 -13.69
N VAL A 96 -0.03 5.73 -14.16
CA VAL A 96 -0.52 5.99 -15.53
C VAL A 96 -0.89 7.46 -15.74
N ASP A 97 -1.51 8.10 -14.74
CA ASP A 97 -1.93 9.50 -14.83
C ASP A 97 -0.70 10.41 -14.96
N LEU A 98 0.40 10.11 -14.24
CA LEU A 98 1.67 10.82 -14.38
C LEU A 98 2.29 10.63 -15.77
N ALA A 99 2.29 9.40 -16.30
CA ALA A 99 2.82 9.14 -17.64
C ALA A 99 2.04 9.90 -18.72
N GLU A 100 0.71 9.95 -18.62
CA GLU A 100 -0.14 10.71 -19.54
C GLU A 100 0.13 12.21 -19.46
N GLN A 101 0.16 12.78 -18.25
CA GLN A 101 0.45 14.20 -18.01
C GLN A 101 1.83 14.62 -18.54
N ARG A 102 2.79 13.70 -18.50
CA ARG A 102 4.16 13.93 -18.99
C ARG A 102 4.33 13.66 -20.48
N GLY A 103 3.35 13.05 -21.14
CA GLY A 103 3.39 12.70 -22.57
C GLY A 103 4.14 11.39 -22.86
N HIS A 104 4.43 10.57 -21.86
CA HIS A 104 5.14 9.29 -21.96
C HIS A 104 4.21 8.17 -22.45
N ARG A 105 3.70 8.32 -23.67
CA ARG A 105 2.65 7.46 -24.25
C ARG A 105 3.03 5.99 -24.34
N HIS A 106 4.33 5.68 -24.47
CA HIS A 106 4.82 4.29 -24.53
C HIS A 106 4.54 3.51 -23.24
N LEU A 107 4.42 4.20 -22.09
CA LEU A 107 4.17 3.55 -20.80
C LEU A 107 2.68 3.35 -20.49
N VAL A 108 1.77 4.02 -21.19
CA VAL A 108 0.35 4.08 -20.81
C VAL A 108 -0.27 2.69 -20.76
N ALA A 109 -0.03 1.87 -21.78
CA ALA A 109 -0.57 0.51 -21.84
C ALA A 109 -0.04 -0.38 -20.69
N LEU A 110 1.23 -0.23 -20.31
CA LEU A 110 1.86 -1.01 -19.24
C LEU A 110 1.34 -0.60 -17.85
N LEU A 111 1.11 0.70 -17.66
CA LEU A 111 0.72 1.30 -16.38
C LEU A 111 -0.80 1.32 -16.17
N THR A 112 -1.60 1.12 -17.21
CA THR A 112 -3.06 1.08 -17.12
C THR A 112 -3.49 0.00 -16.12
N PRO A 113 -4.25 0.36 -15.06
CA PRO A 113 -4.79 -0.61 -14.11
C PRO A 113 -5.57 -1.75 -14.77
N GLN A 114 -5.43 -2.95 -14.21
CA GLN A 114 -6.07 -4.18 -14.65
C GLN A 114 -6.88 -4.78 -13.48
N PRO A 115 -7.97 -4.13 -13.06
CA PRO A 115 -8.79 -4.62 -11.96
C PRO A 115 -9.38 -5.99 -12.32
N ARG A 116 -9.25 -6.94 -11.40
CA ARG A 116 -9.81 -8.30 -11.49
C ARG A 116 -11.20 -8.40 -10.87
N ARG A 117 -11.59 -7.37 -10.13
CA ARG A 117 -12.87 -7.22 -9.45
C ARG A 117 -13.34 -5.78 -9.55
N PHE A 118 -14.62 -5.57 -9.33
CA PHE A 118 -15.23 -4.25 -9.39
C PHE A 118 -15.89 -3.91 -8.05
N VAL A 119 -15.51 -2.77 -7.47
CA VAL A 119 -16.21 -2.12 -6.36
C VAL A 119 -16.44 -0.67 -6.80
N PRO A 120 -17.67 -0.13 -6.71
CA PRO A 120 -17.91 1.28 -7.04
C PRO A 120 -17.03 2.22 -6.23
N ASP A 121 -16.52 3.29 -6.85
CA ASP A 121 -15.58 4.22 -6.20
C ASP A 121 -16.12 4.82 -4.90
N GLY A 122 -17.42 5.14 -4.84
CA GLY A 122 -18.07 5.63 -3.63
C GLY A 122 -18.04 4.59 -2.51
N THR A 123 -18.48 3.37 -2.81
CA THR A 123 -18.45 2.23 -1.89
C THR A 123 -17.04 1.95 -1.37
N LEU A 124 -16.02 1.92 -2.25
CA LEU A 124 -14.64 1.64 -1.84
C LEU A 124 -14.09 2.76 -0.94
N ARG A 125 -14.41 4.01 -1.25
CA ARG A 125 -14.02 5.18 -0.44
C ARG A 125 -14.64 5.14 0.94
N ASP A 126 -15.92 4.79 1.04
CA ASP A 126 -16.63 4.70 2.32
C ASP A 126 -16.07 3.56 3.17
N ILE A 127 -15.84 2.37 2.57
CA ILE A 127 -15.15 1.26 3.25
C ILE A 127 -13.76 1.69 3.73
N GLN A 128 -12.99 2.38 2.91
CA GLN A 128 -11.65 2.86 3.29
C GLN A 128 -11.71 3.84 4.45
N HIS A 129 -12.67 4.76 4.46
CA HIS A 129 -12.89 5.71 5.54
C HIS A 129 -13.17 4.99 6.86
N HIS A 130 -14.16 4.08 6.87
CA HIS A 130 -14.51 3.29 8.06
C HIS A 130 -13.35 2.40 8.54
N PHE A 131 -12.59 1.83 7.60
CA PHE A 131 -11.41 1.03 7.91
C PHE A 131 -10.32 1.87 8.58
N HIS A 132 -10.06 3.08 8.08
CA HIS A 132 -9.09 4.00 8.67
C HIS A 132 -9.50 4.44 10.06
N ASP A 133 -10.78 4.75 10.27
CA ASP A 133 -11.29 5.16 11.58
C ASP A 133 -11.19 4.02 12.61
N MET A 134 -11.48 2.78 12.19
CA MET A 134 -11.26 1.59 13.02
C MET A 134 -9.77 1.40 13.36
N ILE A 135 -8.86 1.54 12.40
CA ILE A 135 -7.41 1.47 12.65
C ILE A 135 -7.00 2.54 13.66
N ARG A 136 -7.38 3.81 13.43
CA ARG A 136 -7.05 4.93 14.32
C ARG A 136 -7.53 4.69 15.73
N GLY A 137 -8.77 4.22 15.91
CA GLY A 137 -9.30 3.86 17.22
C GLY A 137 -8.47 2.78 17.91
N ARG A 138 -8.10 1.72 17.17
CA ARG A 138 -7.27 0.62 17.71
C ARG A 138 -5.85 1.04 18.07
N ILE A 139 -5.27 2.01 17.37
CA ILE A 139 -3.88 2.46 17.61
C ILE A 139 -3.78 3.77 18.39
N ALA A 140 -4.90 4.36 18.83
CA ALA A 140 -4.93 5.68 19.47
C ALA A 140 -4.06 5.81 20.73
N HIS A 141 -3.82 4.69 21.42
CA HIS A 141 -2.98 4.62 22.62
C HIS A 141 -1.48 4.51 22.30
N LEU A 142 -1.12 4.27 21.04
CA LEU A 142 0.26 4.15 20.59
C LEU A 142 0.75 5.51 20.11
N ARG A 143 1.98 5.86 20.50
CA ARG A 143 2.68 7.03 19.99
C ARG A 143 3.38 6.66 18.68
N VAL A 144 2.61 6.43 17.62
CA VAL A 144 3.17 6.20 16.29
C VAL A 144 3.02 7.47 15.47
N ASP A 145 4.14 8.06 15.08
CA ASP A 145 4.13 9.23 14.22
C ASP A 145 3.80 8.84 12.77
N ALA A 146 3.10 9.74 12.07
CA ALA A 146 2.70 9.70 10.65
C ALA A 146 2.80 8.32 9.93
N LEU A 147 1.77 7.48 10.06
CA LEU A 147 1.58 6.32 9.19
C LEU A 147 0.75 6.68 7.96
N ARG A 148 1.14 6.16 6.80
CA ARG A 148 0.26 6.08 5.64
C ARG A 148 -0.65 4.87 5.83
N LEU A 149 -1.92 5.12 6.13
CA LEU A 149 -2.91 4.06 6.28
C LEU A 149 -3.19 3.36 4.93
N PRO A 150 -3.58 2.07 4.95
CA PRO A 150 -3.91 1.29 3.75
C PRO A 150 -4.84 1.97 2.75
N GLU A 151 -4.43 2.05 1.48
CA GLU A 151 -5.34 2.37 0.37
C GLU A 151 -5.91 1.07 -0.20
N LEU A 152 -7.20 1.07 -0.54
CA LEU A 152 -7.92 -0.14 -0.92
C LEU A 152 -7.95 -0.39 -2.43
N GLU A 153 -7.66 0.62 -3.26
CA GLU A 153 -7.64 0.45 -4.72
C GLU A 153 -6.68 -0.67 -5.19
N PRO A 154 -5.47 -0.85 -4.63
CA PRO A 154 -4.62 -1.98 -5.00
C PRO A 154 -5.28 -3.36 -4.82
N LEU A 155 -6.21 -3.53 -3.87
CA LEU A 155 -6.94 -4.79 -3.68
C LEU A 155 -7.76 -5.19 -4.91
N LEU A 156 -8.12 -4.24 -5.77
CA LEU A 156 -8.91 -4.50 -6.97
C LEU A 156 -8.13 -5.29 -8.03
N GLU A 157 -6.79 -5.26 -8.01
CA GLU A 157 -5.94 -6.05 -8.93
C GLU A 157 -5.51 -7.41 -8.33
N LEU A 158 -5.74 -7.64 -7.04
CA LEU A 158 -5.33 -8.86 -6.32
C LEU A 158 -6.35 -9.99 -6.43
N ASP A 159 -5.89 -11.24 -6.32
CA ASP A 159 -6.76 -12.42 -6.30
C ASP A 159 -7.41 -12.61 -4.91
N ALA A 160 -8.74 -12.51 -4.84
CA ALA A 160 -9.51 -12.58 -3.60
C ALA A 160 -9.33 -13.87 -2.81
N LYS A 161 -9.04 -14.97 -3.51
CA LYS A 161 -8.95 -16.29 -2.91
C LYS A 161 -7.54 -16.64 -2.44
N ALA A 162 -6.53 -15.95 -2.96
CA ALA A 162 -5.13 -16.28 -2.73
C ALA A 162 -4.37 -15.21 -1.93
N ASP A 163 -4.85 -13.96 -1.95
CA ASP A 163 -4.09 -12.81 -1.48
C ASP A 163 -4.83 -12.05 -0.38
N SER A 164 -4.08 -11.79 0.69
CA SER A 164 -4.47 -10.89 1.77
C SER A 164 -3.36 -9.87 1.98
N MET A 165 -3.74 -8.65 2.32
CA MET A 165 -2.79 -7.62 2.69
C MET A 165 -2.51 -7.63 4.19
N TRP A 166 -1.29 -7.27 4.56
CA TRP A 166 -0.85 -7.10 5.94
C TRP A 166 -0.33 -5.69 6.13
N PHE A 167 -0.87 -4.98 7.11
CA PHE A 167 -0.39 -3.68 7.56
C PHE A 167 0.17 -3.81 8.98
N GLY A 168 1.50 -3.81 9.09
CA GLY A 168 2.19 -3.83 10.37
C GLY A 168 2.18 -2.44 11.01
N VAL A 169 1.98 -2.39 12.32
CA VAL A 169 1.98 -1.13 13.08
C VAL A 169 3.11 -1.16 14.13
N PRO A 170 4.08 -0.23 14.05
CA PRO A 170 5.10 -0.06 15.08
C PRO A 170 4.49 0.08 16.47
N GLY A 171 5.08 -0.55 17.48
CA GLY A 171 4.55 -0.58 18.84
C GLY A 171 3.46 -1.63 19.09
N MET A 172 2.73 -2.12 18.08
CA MET A 172 1.83 -3.27 18.24
C MET A 172 2.59 -4.60 18.23
N TYR A 173 3.75 -4.66 17.55
CA TYR A 173 4.43 -5.90 17.17
C TYR A 173 3.47 -6.92 16.52
N GLY A 174 2.49 -6.35 15.82
CA GLY A 174 1.32 -6.97 15.22
C GLY A 174 0.77 -5.97 14.19
N GLY A 175 -0.53 -6.02 13.92
CA GLY A 175 -1.10 -5.18 12.89
C GLY A 175 -2.46 -5.67 12.41
N PHE A 176 -2.72 -5.41 11.14
CA PHE A 176 -4.01 -5.62 10.49
C PHE A 176 -3.82 -6.46 9.23
N GLY A 177 -4.36 -7.67 9.23
CA GLY A 177 -4.55 -8.47 8.02
C GLY A 177 -5.92 -8.15 7.44
N TYR A 178 -5.99 -7.82 6.15
CA TYR A 178 -7.25 -7.43 5.51
C TYR A 178 -7.37 -7.93 4.07
N ALA A 179 -8.60 -8.19 3.65
CA ALA A 179 -8.95 -8.62 2.30
C ALA A 179 -10.40 -8.26 1.96
N LEU A 180 -10.68 -8.01 0.68
CA LEU A 180 -12.03 -7.89 0.15
C LEU A 180 -12.64 -9.30 -0.01
N HIS A 181 -13.70 -9.58 0.73
CA HIS A 181 -14.43 -10.86 0.74
C HIS A 181 -15.67 -10.84 -0.16
N ALA A 182 -16.21 -9.66 -0.44
CA ALA A 182 -17.28 -9.44 -1.40
C ALA A 182 -16.98 -8.20 -2.23
N ASP A 183 -17.48 -8.18 -3.46
CA ASP A 183 -17.27 -7.12 -4.45
C ASP A 183 -18.61 -6.44 -4.81
N GLY A 184 -18.58 -5.44 -5.69
CA GLY A 184 -19.75 -4.68 -6.13
C GLY A 184 -20.22 -3.67 -5.09
N ALA A 185 -21.50 -3.27 -5.17
CA ALA A 185 -22.08 -2.30 -4.24
C ALA A 185 -22.22 -2.83 -2.80
N ALA A 186 -22.28 -4.16 -2.64
CA ALA A 186 -22.33 -4.85 -1.35
C ALA A 186 -20.93 -5.35 -0.92
N ALA A 187 -19.87 -4.65 -1.32
CA ALA A 187 -18.51 -5.03 -1.00
C ALA A 187 -18.28 -5.08 0.51
N VAL A 188 -17.49 -6.06 0.95
CA VAL A 188 -17.14 -6.28 2.35
C VAL A 188 -15.63 -6.44 2.46
N LEU A 189 -15.00 -5.55 3.21
CA LEU A 189 -13.63 -5.71 3.66
C LEU A 189 -13.65 -6.44 5.01
N VAL A 190 -12.90 -7.53 5.12
CA VAL A 190 -12.69 -8.22 6.41
C VAL A 190 -11.30 -7.87 6.90
N SER A 191 -11.20 -7.42 8.15
CA SER A 191 -9.92 -7.13 8.81
C SER A 191 -9.79 -7.93 10.10
N LYS A 192 -8.69 -8.68 10.25
CA LYS A 192 -8.27 -9.32 11.49
C LYS A 192 -7.05 -8.60 12.03
N SER A 193 -7.09 -8.20 13.29
CA SER A 193 -6.05 -7.39 13.90
C SER A 193 -5.71 -7.88 15.30
N TRP A 194 -4.46 -7.72 15.70
CA TRP A 194 -3.96 -8.15 17.00
C TRP A 194 -2.67 -7.42 17.39
N SER A 195 -2.38 -7.40 18.69
CA SER A 195 -1.15 -6.87 19.27
C SER A 195 -0.47 -7.93 20.12
N ARG A 196 0.85 -8.08 19.99
CA ARG A 196 1.65 -8.97 20.86
C ARG A 196 1.86 -8.40 22.25
N VAL A 197 1.66 -7.09 22.41
CA VAL A 197 1.86 -6.36 23.67
C VAL A 197 0.68 -6.55 24.61
N VAL A 198 -0.50 -6.87 24.08
CA VAL A 198 -1.74 -7.05 24.84
C VAL A 198 -2.35 -8.40 24.46
N GLY A 199 -2.25 -9.39 25.35
CA GLY A 199 -2.88 -10.70 25.15
C GLY A 199 -4.41 -10.60 25.03
N GLY A 200 -5.03 -11.44 24.20
CA GLY A 200 -6.46 -11.40 23.91
C GLY A 200 -6.92 -10.18 23.11
N SER A 201 -5.99 -9.40 22.53
CA SER A 201 -6.33 -8.16 21.79
C SER A 201 -6.86 -8.39 20.37
N GLY A 202 -6.97 -9.66 19.96
CA GLY A 202 -7.48 -10.05 18.66
C GLY A 202 -8.89 -9.52 18.43
N GLN A 203 -9.09 -8.82 17.32
CA GLN A 203 -10.42 -8.43 16.84
C GLN A 203 -10.56 -8.67 15.34
N ARG A 204 -11.73 -9.14 14.94
CA ARG A 204 -12.17 -9.29 13.55
C ARG A 204 -13.29 -8.31 13.28
N HIS A 205 -13.14 -7.53 12.24
CA HIS A 205 -14.15 -6.58 11.76
C HIS A 205 -14.60 -6.92 10.36
N GLU A 206 -15.87 -6.67 10.10
CA GLU A 206 -16.46 -6.59 8.76
C GLU A 206 -16.79 -5.13 8.49
N ILE A 207 -16.26 -4.59 7.39
CA ILE A 207 -16.37 -3.19 7.01
C ILE A 207 -17.09 -3.10 5.65
N THR A 208 -18.19 -2.37 5.63
CA THR A 208 -19.00 -2.07 4.43
C THR A 208 -19.04 -0.55 4.20
N ALA A 209 -19.73 -0.09 3.16
CA ALA A 209 -19.94 1.34 2.94
C ALA A 209 -20.77 1.99 4.08
N ASP A 210 -21.63 1.20 4.74
CA ASP A 210 -22.52 1.70 5.79
C ASP A 210 -21.85 1.75 7.17
N GLY A 211 -20.71 1.07 7.37
CA GLY A 211 -19.99 1.13 8.63
C GLY A 211 -19.01 -0.01 8.88
N CYS A 212 -18.55 -0.10 10.12
CA CYS A 212 -17.62 -1.11 10.62
C CYS A 212 -18.24 -1.86 11.80
N THR A 213 -18.34 -3.19 11.68
CA THR A 213 -18.92 -4.06 12.71
C THR A 213 -17.85 -4.98 13.28
N LEU A 214 -17.69 -4.98 14.60
CA LEU A 214 -16.91 -5.97 15.31
C LEU A 214 -17.68 -7.29 15.34
N VAL A 215 -17.10 -8.35 14.76
CA VAL A 215 -17.77 -9.66 14.64
C VAL A 215 -17.19 -10.72 15.56
N GLU A 216 -15.95 -10.54 16.02
CA GLU A 216 -15.26 -11.47 16.91
C GLU A 216 -14.15 -10.72 17.67
N GLU A 217 -13.97 -11.02 18.95
CA GLU A 217 -12.88 -10.47 19.76
C GLU A 217 -12.36 -11.46 20.80
N GLY A 218 -11.20 -11.16 21.40
CA GLY A 218 -10.63 -11.96 22.50
C GLY A 218 -9.72 -13.10 22.05
N PHE A 219 -9.38 -13.19 20.77
CA PHE A 219 -8.38 -14.15 20.27
C PHE A 219 -6.95 -13.58 20.39
N VAL A 220 -5.96 -14.43 20.12
CA VAL A 220 -4.50 -14.21 20.32
C VAL A 220 -4.03 -14.45 21.75
#